data_AF-A0A0C2H537-F1
#
_entry.id   AF-A0A0C2H537-F1
#
_cell.length_a   1.000
_cell.length_b   1.000
_cell.length_c   1.000
_cell.angle_alpha   90.00
_cell.angle_beta   90.00
_cell.angle_gamma   90.00
#
_symmetry.space_group_name_H-M   'P 1'
#
loop_
_entity.id
_entity.type
_entity.pdbx_description
1 polymer ?
#
loop_
_entity_poly.entity_id
_entity_poly.type
_entity_poly.pdbx_seq_one_letter_code
_entity_poly.pdbx_strand_id
1 'polypeptide(L)'
;YARNGLATDWLLSLKVGDTIQIMHKEPARFRLPPPSLPSSDAARMPLLMIGPGTGVAVFLAFCQHLLKMKLNDPENFPDVPSDELKSYVREGILTELILCESRVDGDRPKRVQDALKQRIGQVCDFISNNGFDVPSRVFVCGDAKGMSKDVFLCFRDIIKEGTGKSDQEAIAYLAEMQKADRYVEDVWS
;
A
#
# COMPACT_ATOMS: atom_id res chain seq x y z
N TYR A 1 -9.11 -22.52 27.37
CA TYR A 1 -8.43 -22.94 26.12
C TYR A 1 -8.14 -21.71 25.28
N ALA A 2 -6.88 -21.50 24.91
CA ALA A 2 -6.53 -20.47 23.92
C ALA A 2 -7.08 -20.90 22.55
N ARG A 3 -7.64 -19.96 21.79
CA ARG A 3 -8.09 -20.19 20.42
C ARG A 3 -7.03 -19.65 19.47
N ASN A 4 -6.49 -20.50 18.61
CA ASN A 4 -5.49 -20.14 17.61
C ASN A 4 -6.11 -20.22 16.20
N GLY A 5 -5.55 -19.48 15.25
CA GLY A 5 -5.93 -19.58 13.84
C GLY A 5 -5.34 -20.84 13.22
N LEU A 6 -6.16 -21.65 12.54
CA LEU A 6 -5.77 -22.97 12.01
C LEU A 6 -4.54 -22.90 11.09
N ALA A 7 -4.62 -22.08 10.03
CA ALA A 7 -3.56 -22.00 9.02
C ALA A 7 -2.31 -21.29 9.55
N THR A 8 -2.47 -20.22 10.34
CA THR A 8 -1.35 -19.46 10.90
C THR A 8 -0.56 -20.27 11.92
N ASP A 9 -1.25 -21.03 12.78
CA ASP A 9 -0.61 -21.90 13.77
C ASP A 9 0.11 -23.07 13.09
N TRP A 10 -0.52 -23.66 12.06
CA TRP A 10 0.12 -24.68 11.23
C TRP A 10 1.38 -24.15 10.53
N LEU A 11 1.33 -22.97 9.91
CA LEU A 11 2.50 -22.35 9.28
C LEU A 11 3.64 -22.08 10.27
N LEU A 12 3.30 -21.64 11.50
CA LEU A 12 4.29 -21.42 12.56
C LEU A 12 4.94 -22.72 13.07
N SER A 13 4.30 -23.87 12.86
CA SER A 13 4.81 -25.18 13.29
C SER A 13 5.81 -25.81 12.30
N LEU A 14 5.93 -25.25 11.09
CA LEU A 14 6.79 -25.77 10.02
C LEU A 14 8.29 -25.59 10.33
N LYS A 15 9.10 -26.50 9.79
CA LYS A 15 10.56 -26.50 9.90
C LYS A 15 11.21 -26.50 8.53
N VAL A 16 12.46 -26.05 8.48
CA VAL A 16 13.28 -26.12 7.26
C VAL A 16 13.37 -27.57 6.80
N GLY A 17 12.96 -27.84 5.56
CA GLY A 17 12.87 -29.17 4.97
C GLY A 17 11.45 -29.73 4.83
N ASP A 18 10.45 -29.10 5.48
CA ASP A 18 9.06 -29.50 5.32
C ASP A 18 8.53 -29.16 3.92
N THR A 19 7.73 -30.06 3.35
CA THR A 19 7.07 -29.83 2.05
C THR A 19 5.70 -29.23 2.26
N ILE A 20 5.42 -28.13 1.57
CA ILE A 20 4.12 -27.48 1.57
C ILE A 20 3.52 -27.47 0.18
N GLN A 21 2.21 -27.65 0.09
CA GLN A 21 1.49 -27.45 -1.16
C GLN A 21 1.04 -25.99 -1.26
N ILE A 22 1.49 -25.33 -2.32
CA ILE A 22 1.13 -23.95 -2.62
C ILE A 22 0.37 -23.93 -3.93
N MET A 23 -0.76 -23.22 -3.94
CA MET A 23 -1.48 -22.88 -5.16
C MET A 23 -1.35 -21.38 -5.39
N HIS A 24 -0.88 -21.00 -6.57
CA HIS A 24 -0.75 -19.60 -6.95
C HIS A 24 -2.12 -19.03 -7.29
N LYS A 25 -2.45 -17.89 -6.67
CA LYS A 25 -3.64 -17.11 -7.00
C LYS A 25 -3.18 -15.79 -7.59
N GLU A 26 -3.46 -15.56 -8.86
CA GLU A 26 -3.12 -14.28 -9.49
C GLU A 26 -4.03 -13.16 -8.97
N PRO A 27 -3.47 -12.08 -8.41
CA PRO A 27 -4.24 -10.92 -8.03
C PRO A 27 -4.67 -10.13 -9.28
N ALA A 28 -5.97 -9.96 -9.48
CA ALA A 28 -6.50 -9.35 -10.71
C ALA A 28 -6.11 -7.88 -10.87
N ARG A 29 -6.09 -7.11 -9.77
CA ARG A 29 -5.88 -5.64 -9.78
C ARG A 29 -4.74 -5.15 -8.90
N PHE A 30 -4.44 -5.86 -7.81
CA PHE A 30 -3.38 -5.47 -6.87
C PHE A 30 -2.01 -5.96 -7.37
N ARG A 31 -1.49 -5.33 -8.42
CA ARG A 31 -0.21 -5.70 -9.04
C ARG A 31 0.52 -4.48 -9.61
N LEU A 32 1.84 -4.63 -9.74
CA LEU A 32 2.75 -3.65 -10.31
C LEU A 32 3.58 -4.33 -11.43
N PRO A 33 3.52 -3.88 -12.70
CA PRO A 33 2.60 -2.88 -13.26
C PRO A 33 1.13 -3.32 -13.22
N PRO A 34 0.18 -2.37 -13.14
CA PRO A 34 -1.24 -2.66 -13.27
C PRO A 34 -1.57 -3.15 -14.70
N PRO A 35 -2.65 -3.93 -14.89
CA PRO A 35 -3.06 -4.40 -16.22
C PRO A 35 -3.24 -3.30 -17.27
N SER A 36 -3.61 -2.11 -16.82
CA SER A 36 -3.90 -0.95 -17.66
C SER A 36 -2.64 -0.20 -18.13
N LEU A 37 -1.43 -0.59 -17.71
CA LEU A 37 -0.19 0.06 -18.15
C LEU A 37 0.89 -0.92 -18.62
N PRO A 38 1.75 -0.49 -19.57
CA PRO A 38 2.93 -1.25 -19.96
C PRO A 38 3.94 -1.34 -18.81
N SER A 39 4.72 -2.42 -18.78
CA SER A 39 5.75 -2.62 -17.74
C SER A 39 6.84 -1.55 -17.72
N SER A 40 7.11 -0.87 -18.84
CA SER A 40 8.06 0.24 -18.92
C SER A 40 7.65 1.45 -18.07
N ASP A 41 6.36 1.58 -17.75
CA ASP A 41 5.82 2.74 -17.04
C ASP A 41 5.67 2.49 -15.54
N ALA A 42 5.89 1.26 -15.08
CA ALA A 42 5.81 0.90 -13.66
C ALA A 42 6.74 1.75 -12.80
N ALA A 43 7.96 2.02 -13.29
CA ALA A 43 8.97 2.79 -12.57
C ALA A 43 8.69 4.31 -12.55
N ARG A 44 7.86 4.82 -13.47
CA ARG A 44 7.49 6.25 -13.55
C ARG A 44 6.16 6.55 -12.88
N MET A 45 5.42 5.52 -12.50
CA MET A 45 4.10 5.66 -11.90
C MET A 45 4.20 6.17 -10.46
N PRO A 46 3.53 7.28 -10.13
CA PRO A 46 3.46 7.76 -8.75
C PRO A 46 2.62 6.78 -7.91
N LEU A 47 3.18 6.30 -6.80
CA LEU A 47 2.57 5.31 -5.91
C LEU A 47 2.37 5.88 -4.51
N LEU A 48 1.15 5.75 -3.97
CA LEU A 48 0.84 5.94 -2.56
C LEU A 48 0.43 4.59 -1.97
N MET A 49 1.28 4.05 -1.10
CA MET A 49 1.14 2.71 -0.54
C MET A 49 0.77 2.79 0.95
N ILE A 50 -0.39 2.25 1.32
CA ILE A 50 -0.94 2.31 2.69
C ILE A 50 -1.15 0.88 3.19
N GLY A 51 -0.26 0.42 4.08
CA GLY A 51 -0.26 -0.97 4.55
C GLY A 51 0.13 -1.12 6.01
N PRO A 52 -0.78 -0.89 6.96
CA PRO A 52 -0.48 -1.13 8.37
C PRO A 52 -0.43 -2.63 8.70
N GLY A 53 0.42 -3.00 9.66
CA GLY A 53 0.57 -4.38 10.11
C GLY A 53 1.09 -5.30 9.00
N THR A 54 0.48 -6.47 8.84
CA THR A 54 0.87 -7.44 7.80
C THR A 54 0.56 -6.97 6.38
N GLY A 55 -0.23 -5.90 6.19
CA GLY A 55 -0.46 -5.24 4.91
C GLY A 55 0.80 -4.69 4.25
N VAL A 56 1.87 -4.47 5.01
CA VAL A 56 3.15 -4.01 4.47
C VAL A 56 3.83 -5.02 3.55
N ALA A 57 3.49 -6.32 3.67
CA ALA A 57 4.16 -7.40 2.94
C ALA A 57 4.09 -7.22 1.41
N VAL A 58 2.94 -6.78 0.87
CA VAL A 58 2.80 -6.58 -0.57
C VAL A 58 3.61 -5.37 -1.05
N PHE A 59 3.75 -4.35 -0.21
CA PHE A 59 4.53 -3.16 -0.54
C PHE A 59 6.04 -3.41 -0.49
N LEU A 60 6.50 -4.32 0.37
CA LEU A 60 7.87 -4.84 0.29
C LEU A 60 8.12 -5.50 -1.07
N ALA A 61 7.21 -6.36 -1.53
CA ALA A 61 7.32 -6.98 -2.85
C ALA A 61 7.34 -5.94 -3.99
N PHE A 62 6.55 -4.87 -3.90
CA PHE A 62 6.60 -3.77 -4.88
C PHE A 62 7.94 -3.04 -4.85
N CYS A 63 8.49 -2.74 -3.68
CA CYS A 63 9.79 -2.10 -3.54
C CYS A 63 10.91 -2.98 -4.11
N GLN A 64 10.89 -4.28 -3.84
CA GLN A 64 11.82 -5.26 -4.42
C GLN A 64 11.73 -5.29 -5.94
N HIS A 65 10.51 -5.31 -6.49
CA HIS A 65 10.30 -5.28 -7.94
C HIS A 65 10.87 -4.01 -8.58
N LEU A 66 10.60 -2.84 -7.98
CA LEU A 66 11.12 -1.56 -8.45
C LEU A 66 12.65 -1.46 -8.34
N LEU A 67 13.24 -1.99 -7.26
CA LEU A 67 14.69 -2.06 -7.10
C LEU A 67 15.32 -2.92 -8.18
N LYS A 68 14.74 -4.08 -8.48
CA LYS A 68 15.19 -4.96 -9.57
C LYS A 68 15.12 -4.27 -10.93
N MET A 69 14.03 -3.56 -11.21
CA MET A 69 13.93 -2.76 -12.44
C MET A 69 15.01 -1.67 -12.50
N LYS A 70 15.34 -1.04 -11.37
CA LYS A 70 16.39 -0.02 -11.29
C LYS A 70 17.79 -0.59 -11.51
N LEU A 71 18.08 -1.77 -10.95
CA LEU A 71 19.39 -2.40 -11.04
C LEU A 71 19.62 -3.15 -12.37
N ASN A 72 18.58 -3.39 -13.17
CA ASN A 72 18.61 -4.26 -14.35
C ASN A 72 19.19 -5.66 -14.05
N ASP A 73 19.07 -6.13 -12.81
CA ASP A 73 19.62 -7.39 -12.34
C ASP A 73 18.49 -8.34 -11.96
N PRO A 74 18.05 -9.22 -12.88
CA PRO A 74 16.94 -10.12 -12.62
C PRO A 74 17.29 -11.36 -11.80
N GLU A 75 18.58 -11.68 -11.65
CA GLU A 75 19.04 -12.93 -11.04
C GLU A 75 19.49 -12.75 -9.58
N ASN A 76 19.91 -11.54 -9.20
CA ASN A 76 20.42 -11.28 -7.87
C ASN A 76 19.30 -10.77 -6.94
N PHE A 77 18.71 -11.69 -6.18
CA PHE A 77 17.75 -11.39 -5.12
C PHE A 77 18.52 -11.22 -3.81
N PRO A 78 18.66 -10.00 -3.24
CA PRO A 78 19.06 -9.90 -1.85
C PRO A 78 17.92 -10.53 -1.01
N ASP A 79 18.23 -11.46 -0.11
CA ASP A 79 17.28 -11.83 0.94
C ASP A 79 17.13 -10.61 1.83
N VAL A 80 15.97 -9.98 1.76
CA VAL A 80 15.80 -8.69 2.37
C VAL A 80 15.02 -8.86 3.70
N PRO A 81 15.60 -8.43 4.85
CA PRO A 81 14.95 -8.47 6.17
C PRO A 81 14.28 -7.15 6.58
N SER A 82 13.26 -7.27 7.44
CA SER A 82 12.30 -6.23 7.93
C SER A 82 12.81 -4.83 8.33
N ASP A 83 14.11 -4.60 8.52
CA ASP A 83 14.74 -3.26 8.68
C ASP A 83 14.87 -2.49 7.32
N GLU A 84 14.15 -2.99 6.33
CA GLU A 84 14.22 -2.76 4.90
C GLU A 84 13.59 -1.49 4.37
N LEU A 85 12.49 -1.04 4.95
CA LEU A 85 11.76 0.09 4.38
C LEU A 85 12.65 1.34 4.36
N LYS A 86 13.54 1.47 5.36
CA LYS A 86 14.55 2.52 5.41
C LYS A 86 15.66 2.33 4.37
N SER A 87 15.99 1.10 3.97
CA SER A 87 16.96 0.88 2.88
C SER A 87 16.36 1.33 1.55
N TYR A 88 15.09 1.05 1.26
CA TYR A 88 14.44 1.54 0.04
C TYR A 88 14.37 3.06 -0.06
N VAL A 89 14.33 3.78 1.06
CA VAL A 89 14.48 5.24 1.06
C VAL A 89 15.91 5.64 0.67
N ARG A 90 16.93 4.99 1.24
CA ARG A 90 18.35 5.24 0.91
C ARG A 90 18.68 4.91 -0.54
N GLU A 91 18.13 3.81 -1.05
CA GLU A 91 18.25 3.39 -2.45
C GLU A 91 17.40 4.26 -3.40
N GLY A 92 16.63 5.22 -2.90
CA GLY A 92 15.80 6.12 -3.70
C GLY A 92 14.63 5.43 -4.42
N ILE A 93 14.16 4.31 -3.90
CA ILE A 93 12.94 3.63 -4.36
C ILE A 93 11.71 4.26 -3.70
N LEU A 94 11.80 4.54 -2.40
CA LEU A 94 10.77 5.27 -1.65
C LEU A 94 11.19 6.73 -1.50
N THR A 95 10.37 7.65 -2.00
CA THR A 95 10.60 9.08 -1.82
C THR A 95 10.32 9.53 -0.38
N GLU A 96 9.30 8.96 0.25
CA GLU A 96 8.94 9.22 1.63
C GLU A 96 8.44 7.93 2.29
N LEU A 97 8.84 7.71 3.55
CA LEU A 97 8.37 6.62 4.38
C LEU A 97 7.78 7.21 5.67
N ILE A 98 6.51 6.89 5.94
CA ILE A 98 5.81 7.35 7.14
C ILE A 98 5.48 6.14 8.01
N LEU A 99 6.10 6.07 9.17
CA LEU A 99 5.84 5.04 10.17
C LEU A 99 4.80 5.54 11.17
N CYS A 100 3.71 4.78 11.30
CA CYS A 100 2.61 5.07 12.23
C CYS A 100 2.62 4.04 13.36
N GLU A 101 3.07 4.44 14.54
CA GLU A 101 3.15 3.56 15.71
C GLU A 101 1.95 3.80 16.63
N SER A 102 1.18 2.74 16.88
CA SER A 102 -0.04 2.79 17.68
C SER A 102 0.18 2.57 19.19
N ARG A 103 1.41 2.28 19.63
CA ARG A 103 1.72 1.86 21.02
C ARG A 103 2.90 2.62 21.62
N VAL A 104 2.92 3.94 21.50
CA VAL A 104 3.89 4.77 22.22
C VAL A 104 3.24 5.24 23.52
N ASP A 105 3.86 4.97 24.67
CA ASP A 105 3.32 5.35 25.98
C ASP A 105 3.15 6.88 26.07
N GLY A 106 1.93 7.32 26.43
CA GLY A 106 1.61 8.70 26.79
C GLY A 106 1.11 9.62 25.66
N ASP A 107 1.11 9.19 24.39
CA ASP A 107 0.66 10.01 23.26
C ASP A 107 -0.50 9.36 22.48
N ARG A 108 -1.32 10.16 21.77
CA ARG A 108 -2.45 9.63 20.99
C ARG A 108 -1.93 8.65 19.93
N PRO A 109 -2.47 7.42 19.81
CA PRO A 109 -1.97 6.43 18.86
C PRO A 109 -2.05 6.99 17.44
N LYS A 110 -0.88 7.14 16.78
CA LYS A 110 -0.80 7.65 15.41
C LYS A 110 -1.25 6.55 14.46
N ARG A 111 -2.37 6.76 13.79
CA ARG A 111 -2.86 5.86 12.74
C ARG A 111 -2.52 6.40 11.36
N VAL A 112 -2.62 5.55 10.35
CA VAL A 112 -2.32 5.91 8.96
C VAL A 112 -3.19 7.08 8.46
N GLN A 113 -4.45 7.15 8.88
CA GLN A 113 -5.35 8.27 8.56
C GLN A 113 -4.87 9.61 9.15
N ASP A 114 -4.22 9.60 10.32
CA ASP A 114 -3.72 10.84 10.93
C ASP A 114 -2.54 11.38 10.12
N ALA A 115 -1.66 10.48 9.65
CA ALA A 115 -0.55 10.83 8.76
C ALA A 115 -1.03 11.39 7.41
N LEU A 116 -2.10 10.83 6.85
CA LEU A 116 -2.72 11.34 5.62
C LEU A 116 -3.30 12.75 5.83
N LYS A 117 -4.02 12.97 6.95
CA LYS A 117 -4.58 14.30 7.29
C LYS A 117 -3.52 15.37 7.48
N GLN A 118 -2.38 15.03 8.06
CA GLN A 118 -1.24 15.95 8.21
C GLN A 118 -0.65 16.39 6.86
N ARG A 119 -0.87 15.63 5.78
CA ARG A 119 -0.34 15.87 4.44
C ARG A 119 -1.43 16.15 3.41
N ILE A 120 -2.54 16.74 3.84
CA ILE A 120 -3.74 16.92 3.01
C ILE A 120 -3.45 17.57 1.64
N GLY A 121 -2.61 18.62 1.60
CA GLY A 121 -2.24 19.28 0.35
C GLY A 121 -1.50 18.36 -0.61
N GLN A 122 -0.46 17.67 -0.13
CA GLN A 122 0.33 16.74 -0.95
C GLN A 122 -0.52 15.56 -1.43
N VAL A 123 -1.36 15.00 -0.57
CA VAL A 123 -2.26 13.90 -0.95
C VAL A 123 -3.30 14.39 -1.96
N CYS A 124 -3.82 15.61 -1.82
CA CYS A 124 -4.78 16.19 -2.75
C CYS A 124 -4.15 16.44 -4.14
N ASP A 125 -2.93 16.96 -4.19
CA ASP A 125 -2.18 17.11 -5.43
C ASP A 125 -1.90 15.76 -6.08
N PHE A 126 -1.50 14.78 -5.27
CA PHE A 126 -1.23 13.41 -5.71
C PHE A 126 -2.47 12.75 -6.35
N ILE A 127 -3.62 12.77 -5.69
CA ILE A 127 -4.86 12.17 -6.22
C ILE A 127 -5.40 12.95 -7.43
N SER A 128 -5.19 14.27 -7.48
CA SER A 128 -5.56 15.09 -8.63
C SER A 128 -4.66 14.87 -9.84
N ASN A 129 -3.61 14.04 -9.70
CA ASN A 129 -2.57 13.83 -10.71
C ASN A 129 -1.88 15.12 -11.13
N ASN A 130 -1.77 16.08 -10.21
CA ASN A 130 -1.16 17.37 -10.47
C ASN A 130 0.37 17.19 -10.53
N GLY A 131 0.99 17.52 -11.67
CA GLY A 131 2.44 17.42 -11.84
C GLY A 131 3.00 16.04 -12.22
N PHE A 132 2.15 15.09 -12.64
CA PHE A 132 2.58 13.77 -13.10
C PHE A 132 2.11 13.46 -14.52
N ASP A 133 3.04 13.00 -15.37
CA ASP A 133 2.74 12.59 -16.75
C ASP A 133 1.97 11.26 -16.83
N VAL A 134 2.04 10.44 -15.78
CA VAL A 134 1.40 9.12 -15.67
C VAL A 134 0.40 9.15 -14.51
N PRO A 135 -0.81 8.57 -14.65
CA PRO A 135 -1.81 8.54 -13.59
C PRO A 135 -1.27 7.94 -12.28
N SER A 136 -1.35 8.73 -11.21
CA SER A 136 -1.03 8.28 -9.86
C SER A 136 -1.98 7.18 -9.38
N ARG A 137 -1.46 6.30 -8.52
CA ARG A 137 -2.22 5.18 -7.93
C ARG A 137 -2.06 5.10 -6.42
N VAL A 138 -3.17 4.81 -5.77
CA VAL A 138 -3.29 4.55 -4.33
C VAL A 138 -3.54 3.06 -4.13
N PHE A 139 -2.71 2.43 -3.31
CA PHE A 139 -2.86 1.04 -2.90
C PHE A 139 -3.09 0.97 -1.40
N VAL A 140 -4.16 0.28 -0.98
CA VAL A 140 -4.50 0.06 0.43
C VAL A 140 -4.52 -1.43 0.71
N CYS A 141 -3.74 -1.90 1.68
CA CYS A 141 -3.64 -3.31 2.02
C CYS A 141 -3.76 -3.52 3.54
N GLY A 142 -4.55 -4.50 3.98
CA GLY A 142 -4.68 -4.81 5.41
C GLY A 142 -6.11 -5.09 5.89
N ASP A 143 -6.44 -4.60 7.08
CA ASP A 143 -7.73 -4.87 7.73
C ASP A 143 -8.91 -4.19 7.01
N ALA A 144 -9.87 -5.00 6.57
CA ALA A 144 -11.09 -4.54 5.91
C ALA A 144 -12.10 -3.92 6.88
N LYS A 145 -12.13 -4.38 8.15
CA LYS A 145 -13.23 -4.07 9.08
C LYS A 145 -13.15 -2.66 9.63
N GLY A 146 -11.96 -2.21 10.01
CA GLY A 146 -11.70 -0.87 10.52
C GLY A 146 -10.86 -0.05 9.56
N MET A 147 -9.67 -0.54 9.20
CA MET A 147 -8.64 0.30 8.56
C MET A 147 -9.07 0.79 7.17
N SER A 148 -9.52 -0.10 6.28
CA SER A 148 -9.93 0.29 4.92
C SER A 148 -11.02 1.36 4.93
N LYS A 149 -12.00 1.24 5.84
CA LYS A 149 -13.10 2.21 5.97
C LYS A 149 -12.61 3.55 6.47
N ASP A 150 -11.76 3.54 7.50
CA ASP A 150 -11.17 4.77 8.06
C ASP A 150 -10.32 5.50 7.01
N VAL A 151 -9.54 4.76 6.22
CA VAL A 151 -8.73 5.31 5.13
C VAL A 151 -9.63 5.86 4.01
N PHE A 152 -10.68 5.16 3.60
CA PHE A 152 -11.63 5.64 2.60
C PHE A 152 -12.31 6.95 3.03
N LEU A 153 -12.80 7.01 4.28
CA LEU A 153 -13.40 8.22 4.85
C LEU A 153 -12.38 9.36 4.94
N CYS A 154 -11.13 9.05 5.29
CA CYS A 154 -10.04 10.02 5.30
C CYS A 154 -9.79 10.61 3.90
N PHE A 155 -9.76 9.78 2.85
CA PHE A 155 -9.61 10.27 1.48
C PHE A 155 -10.79 11.14 1.04
N ARG A 156 -12.02 10.77 1.42
CA ARG A 156 -13.21 11.60 1.16
C ARG A 156 -13.03 12.99 1.79
N ASP A 157 -12.62 13.04 3.06
CA ASP A 157 -12.40 14.30 3.78
C ASP A 157 -11.29 15.13 3.09
N ILE A 158 -10.19 14.49 2.69
CA ILE A 158 -9.08 15.12 1.96
C ILE A 158 -9.56 15.74 0.64
N ILE A 159 -10.36 15.02 -0.14
CA ILE A 159 -10.90 15.53 -1.41
C ILE A 159 -11.82 16.71 -1.16
N LYS A 160 -12.71 16.61 -0.17
CA LYS A 160 -13.65 17.66 0.19
C LYS A 160 -12.91 18.95 0.58
N GLU A 161 -11.94 18.86 1.47
CA GLU A 161 -11.16 20.01 1.93
C GLU A 161 -10.27 20.58 0.82
N GLY A 162 -9.66 19.72 -0.01
CA GLY A 162 -8.74 20.16 -1.06
C GLY A 162 -9.41 20.69 -2.33
N THR A 163 -10.65 20.30 -2.62
CA THR A 163 -11.35 20.69 -3.87
C THR A 163 -12.63 21.49 -3.65
N GLY A 164 -13.08 21.66 -2.40
CA GLY A 164 -14.34 22.34 -2.06
C GLY A 164 -15.60 21.56 -2.45
N LYS A 165 -15.47 20.29 -2.83
CA LYS A 165 -16.58 19.40 -3.22
C LYS A 165 -17.44 19.00 -2.03
N SER A 166 -18.71 18.68 -2.29
CA SER A 166 -19.60 18.05 -1.30
C SER A 166 -19.18 16.61 -1.00
N ASP A 167 -19.70 16.04 0.09
CA ASP A 167 -19.46 14.65 0.48
C ASP A 167 -19.83 13.66 -0.64
N GLN A 168 -20.94 13.91 -1.33
CA GLN A 168 -21.42 13.07 -2.43
C GLN A 168 -20.48 13.12 -3.63
N GLU A 169 -19.99 14.32 -3.98
CA GLU A 169 -19.04 14.49 -5.07
C GLU A 169 -17.65 13.91 -4.76
N ALA A 170 -17.21 13.99 -3.50
CA ALA A 170 -15.97 13.36 -3.06
C ALA A 170 -16.05 11.83 -3.13
N ILE A 171 -17.17 11.24 -2.71
CA ILE A 171 -17.42 9.79 -2.84
C ILE A 171 -17.49 9.38 -4.32
N ALA A 172 -18.19 10.16 -5.15
CA ALA A 172 -18.25 9.90 -6.58
C ALA A 172 -16.86 9.95 -7.22
N TYR A 173 -16.02 10.91 -6.83
CA TYR A 173 -14.64 10.99 -7.31
C TYR A 173 -13.81 9.76 -6.94
N LEU A 174 -13.91 9.28 -5.69
CA LEU A 174 -13.24 8.04 -5.27
C LEU A 174 -13.75 6.81 -6.05
N ALA A 175 -15.05 6.74 -6.32
CA ALA A 175 -15.63 5.67 -7.13
C ALA A 175 -15.09 5.70 -8.58
N GLU A 176 -14.91 6.88 -9.17
CA GLU A 176 -14.26 7.01 -10.48
C GLU A 176 -12.78 6.62 -10.43
N MET A 177 -12.06 6.96 -9.35
CA MET A 177 -10.68 6.48 -9.15
C MET A 177 -10.60 4.95 -9.05
N GLN A 178 -11.56 4.31 -8.38
CA GLN A 178 -11.65 2.85 -8.31
C GLN A 178 -11.92 2.23 -9.67
N LYS A 179 -12.85 2.79 -10.45
CA LYS A 179 -13.14 2.34 -11.83
C LYS A 179 -11.94 2.49 -12.76
N ALA A 180 -11.13 3.52 -12.54
CA ALA A 180 -9.92 3.80 -13.32
C ALA A 180 -8.67 3.03 -12.84
N ASP A 181 -8.81 2.07 -11.92
CA ASP A 181 -7.69 1.36 -11.27
C ASP A 181 -6.63 2.30 -10.66
N ARG A 182 -7.05 3.48 -10.19
CA ARG A 182 -6.21 4.47 -9.50
C ARG A 182 -6.33 4.39 -7.98
N TYR A 183 -7.37 3.74 -7.46
CA TYR A 183 -7.52 3.42 -6.05
C TYR A 183 -7.84 1.93 -5.93
N VAL A 184 -6.89 1.15 -5.41
CA VAL A 184 -6.95 -0.31 -5.37
C VAL A 184 -6.79 -0.80 -3.94
N GLU A 185 -7.72 -1.65 -3.50
CA GLU A 185 -7.72 -2.23 -2.16
C GLU A 185 -7.49 -3.75 -2.23
N ASP A 186 -6.66 -4.27 -1.34
CA ASP A 186 -6.54 -5.71 -1.04
C ASP A 186 -6.64 -5.91 0.48
N VAL A 187 -7.86 -6.21 0.92
CA VAL A 187 -8.21 -6.19 2.35
C VAL A 187 -8.89 -7.48 2.80
N TRP A 188 -8.61 -7.89 4.03
CA TRP A 188 -9.11 -9.13 4.64
C TRP A 188 -9.67 -8.90 6.05
N SER A 189 -10.32 -9.93 6.61
CA SER A 189 -11.15 -9.81 7.82
C SER A 189 -10.97 -10.93 8.82
#